data_AF-A0A9J5X087-F1
#
_entry.id   AF-A0A9J5X087-F1
#
_cell.length_a   1.000
_cell.length_b   1.000
_cell.length_c   1.000
_cell.angle_alpha   90.00
_cell.angle_beta   90.00
_cell.angle_gamma   90.00
#
_symmetry.space_group_name_H-M   'P 1'
#
loop_
_entity.id
_entity.type
_entity.pdbx_description
1 polymer ?
#
loop_
_entity_poly.entity_id
_entity_poly.type
_entity_poly.pdbx_seq_one_letter_code
_entity_poly.pdbx_strand_id
1 'polypeptide(L)'
;MNAELAKKWANLFNSNRMSEKRMSLSYVNPVMKNGEKVIELKKKEIDKATEEWKQALILYVVGDSPTVAAVERYIALQVNTVTKPKVY
;
A
#
# COMPACT_ATOMS: atom_id res chain seq x y z
N MET A 1 24.50 1.63 22.28
CA MET A 1 23.54 1.09 21.28
C MET A 1 22.14 1.35 21.84
N ASN A 2 21.46 2.40 21.37
CA ASN A 2 20.44 3.12 22.15
C ASN A 2 19.05 2.50 22.04
N ALA A 3 18.58 1.90 23.15
CA ALA A 3 17.26 1.27 23.29
C ALA A 3 16.06 2.22 23.14
N GLU A 4 16.27 3.54 23.11
CA GLU A 4 15.19 4.53 23.05
C GLU A 4 14.55 4.69 21.66
N LEU A 5 15.29 4.44 20.56
CA LEU A 5 14.76 4.61 19.20
C LEU A 5 13.76 3.52 18.81
N ALA A 6 13.94 2.30 19.31
CA ALA A 6 13.03 1.18 19.07
C ALA A 6 11.64 1.42 19.68
N LYS A 7 11.57 2.14 20.83
CA LYS A 7 10.30 2.46 21.49
C LYS A 7 9.44 3.46 20.72
N LYS A 8 10.04 4.35 19.92
CA LYS A 8 9.31 5.45 19.26
C LYS A 8 8.40 4.98 18.12
N TRP A 9 8.67 3.82 17.53
CA TRP A 9 7.95 3.29 16.36
C TRP A 9 7.05 2.10 16.68
N ALA A 10 7.18 1.49 17.87
CA ALA A 10 6.40 0.33 18.26
C ALA A 10 4.89 0.58 18.28
N ASN A 11 4.46 1.82 18.56
CA ASN A 11 3.05 2.17 18.71
C ASN A 11 2.42 2.80 17.46
N LEU A 12 3.16 2.92 16.35
CA LEU A 12 2.68 3.61 15.14
C LEU A 12 1.49 2.91 14.48
N PHE A 13 1.33 1.61 14.72
CA PHE A 13 0.26 0.79 14.15
C PHE A 13 -0.86 0.47 15.15
N ASN A 14 -0.75 0.91 16.41
CA ASN A 14 -1.75 0.60 17.46
C ASN A 14 -3.13 1.23 17.19
N SER A 15 -3.20 2.29 16.38
CA SER A 15 -4.46 2.92 15.97
C SER A 15 -5.03 2.32 14.67
N ASN A 16 -4.34 1.39 14.02
CA ASN A 16 -4.82 0.78 12.79
C ASN A 16 -5.85 -0.31 13.13
N ARG A 17 -7.13 0.07 13.07
CA ARG A 17 -8.31 -0.78 13.36
C ARG A 17 -8.42 -2.01 12.46
N MET A 18 -7.65 -2.08 11.36
CA MET A 18 -7.51 -3.28 10.52
C MET A 18 -6.56 -4.35 11.09
N SER A 19 -5.83 -4.06 12.17
CA SER A 19 -4.93 -5.03 12.84
C SER A 19 -5.67 -6.17 13.55
N GLU A 20 -6.96 -6.03 13.84
CA GLU A 20 -7.79 -7.10 14.45
C GLU A 20 -7.91 -8.33 13.52
N LYS A 21 -7.82 -8.14 12.19
CA LYS A 21 -7.71 -9.24 11.22
C LYS A 21 -6.25 -9.60 10.98
N ARG A 22 -5.56 -10.14 12.01
CA ARG A 22 -4.22 -10.80 11.98
C ARG A 22 -3.47 -10.73 10.63
N MET A 23 -3.06 -9.53 10.23
CA MET A 23 -2.10 -9.33 9.14
C MET A 23 -0.83 -8.91 9.87
N SER A 24 0.01 -9.87 10.23
CA SER A 24 1.26 -9.55 10.95
C SER A 24 2.17 -8.78 10.00
N LEU A 25 2.20 -7.46 10.15
CA LEU A 25 3.12 -6.61 9.41
C LEU A 25 4.51 -6.85 9.99
N SER A 26 5.37 -7.51 9.21
CA SER A 26 6.78 -7.67 9.55
C SER A 26 7.48 -6.31 9.36
N TYR A 27 7.69 -5.58 10.46
CA TYR A 27 8.46 -4.35 10.43
C TYR A 27 9.95 -4.65 10.23
N VAL A 28 10.54 -4.09 9.18
CA VAL A 28 11.99 -4.14 8.96
C VAL A 28 12.61 -2.88 9.57
N ASN A 29 13.47 -3.05 10.56
CA ASN A 29 14.12 -1.93 11.24
C ASN A 29 15.04 -1.16 10.26
N PRO A 30 14.99 0.19 10.25
CA PRO A 30 15.95 1.00 9.51
C PRO A 30 17.38 0.77 10.02
N VAL A 31 18.35 0.79 9.10
CA VAL A 31 19.78 0.61 9.38
C VAL A 31 20.49 1.96 9.29
N MET A 32 21.42 2.23 10.22
CA MET A 32 22.29 3.40 10.12
C MET A 32 23.39 3.14 9.10
N LYS A 33 23.42 3.88 7.98
CA LYS A 33 24.52 3.88 7.00
C LYS A 33 25.01 5.31 6.84
N ASN A 34 26.31 5.55 7.04
CA ASN A 34 26.95 6.86 6.91
C ASN A 34 26.32 8.00 7.74
N GLY A 35 25.83 7.69 8.94
CA GLY A 35 25.16 8.66 9.80
C GLY A 35 23.68 8.91 9.46
N GLU A 36 23.17 8.33 8.37
CA GLU A 36 21.78 8.44 7.95
C GLU A 36 20.99 7.16 8.26
N LYS A 37 19.70 7.32 8.56
CA LYS A 37 18.76 6.20 8.71
C LYS A 37 18.30 5.78 7.32
N VAL A 38 18.72 4.59 6.89
CA VAL A 38 18.36 4.01 5.60
C VAL A 38 17.44 2.82 5.83
N ILE A 39 16.34 2.75 5.09
CA ILE A 39 15.47 1.58 5.04
C ILE A 39 15.85 0.76 3.82
N GLU A 40 16.07 -0.54 4.01
CA GLU A 40 16.34 -1.44 2.90
C GLU A 40 15.03 -1.99 2.35
N LEU A 41 14.73 -1.62 1.11
CA LEU A 41 13.58 -2.15 0.39
C LEU A 41 13.94 -3.52 -0.18
N LYS A 42 13.14 -4.54 0.14
CA LYS A 42 13.35 -5.87 -0.42
C LYS A 42 12.95 -5.84 -1.89
N LYS A 43 13.92 -6.09 -2.78
CA LYS A 43 13.69 -6.12 -4.24
C LYS A 43 12.46 -6.96 -4.63
N LYS A 44 12.29 -8.15 -4.04
CA LYS A 44 11.13 -9.02 -4.29
C LYS A 44 9.78 -8.35 -4.00
N GLU A 45 9.69 -7.56 -2.93
CA GLU A 45 8.46 -6.85 -2.57
C GLU A 45 8.21 -5.68 -3.52
N ILE A 46 9.27 -4.96 -3.91
CA ILE A 46 9.20 -3.88 -4.90
C ILE A 46 8.79 -4.40 -6.28
N ASP A 47 9.35 -5.51 -6.73
CA ASP A 47 9.02 -6.12 -8.01
C ASP A 47 7.55 -6.57 -8.02
N LYS A 48 7.08 -7.22 -6.95
CA LYS A 48 5.66 -7.61 -6.81
C LYS A 48 4.73 -6.40 -6.87
N ALA A 49 5.01 -5.36 -6.08
CA ALA A 49 4.23 -4.14 -6.09
C ALA A 49 4.27 -3.48 -7.47
N THR A 50 5.42 -3.46 -8.14
CA THR A 50 5.57 -2.89 -9.49
C THR A 50 4.67 -3.61 -10.50
N GLU A 51 4.60 -4.94 -10.48
CA GLU A 51 3.67 -5.69 -11.33
C GLU A 51 2.19 -5.39 -11.02
N GLU A 52 1.83 -5.24 -9.74
CA GLU A 52 0.48 -4.84 -9.33
C GLU A 52 0.14 -3.42 -9.83
N TRP A 53 1.07 -2.47 -9.67
CA TRP A 53 0.91 -1.08 -10.07
C TRP A 53 0.86 -0.88 -11.59
N LYS A 54 1.52 -1.75 -12.39
CA LYS A 54 1.44 -1.71 -13.86
C LYS A 54 0.01 -1.84 -14.39
N GLN A 55 -0.87 -2.52 -13.63
CA GLN A 55 -2.26 -2.74 -14.01
C GLN A 55 -3.26 -1.92 -13.17
N ALA A 56 -2.76 -1.05 -12.29
CA ALA A 56 -3.61 -0.25 -11.42
C ALA A 56 -4.19 0.97 -12.16
N LEU A 57 -5.48 1.23 -11.92
CA LEU A 57 -6.13 2.47 -12.34
C LEU A 57 -6.19 3.43 -11.14
N ILE A 58 -5.66 4.64 -11.31
CA ILE A 58 -5.74 5.69 -10.29
C ILE A 58 -6.93 6.59 -10.64
N LEU A 59 -7.93 6.64 -9.76
CA LEU A 59 -9.13 7.46 -9.94
C LEU A 59 -9.05 8.71 -9.07
N TYR A 60 -9.24 9.89 -9.69
CA TYR A 60 -9.46 11.13 -8.96
C TYR A 60 -10.96 11.38 -8.86
N VAL A 61 -11.49 11.40 -7.64
CA VAL A 61 -12.92 11.58 -7.37
C VAL A 61 -13.15 12.97 -6.80
N VAL A 62 -14.08 13.73 -7.39
CA VAL A 62 -14.53 15.03 -6.89
C VAL A 62 -15.96 14.88 -6.37
N GLY A 63 -16.19 15.26 -5.12
CA GLY A 63 -17.49 15.12 -4.45
C GLY A 63 -17.63 13.79 -3.72
N ASP A 64 -18.77 13.13 -3.87
CA ASP A 64 -19.08 11.89 -3.16
C ASP A 64 -18.31 10.68 -3.72
N SER A 65 -18.00 9.73 -2.83
CA SER A 65 -17.30 8.50 -3.19
C SER A 65 -18.17 7.64 -4.13
N PRO A 66 -17.68 7.27 -5.33
CA PRO A 66 -18.46 6.49 -6.28
C PRO A 66 -18.72 5.10 -5.72
N THR A 67 -19.90 4.56 -6.03
CA THR A 67 -20.19 3.15 -5.76
C THR A 67 -19.30 2.26 -6.62
N VAL A 68 -19.03 1.04 -6.16
CA VAL A 68 -18.27 0.03 -6.93
C VAL A 68 -18.86 -0.14 -8.34
N ALA A 69 -20.19 -0.18 -8.46
CA ALA A 69 -20.88 -0.28 -9.74
C ALA A 69 -20.65 0.93 -10.66
N ALA A 70 -20.51 2.14 -10.11
CA ALA A 70 -20.18 3.32 -10.89
C ALA A 70 -18.74 3.26 -11.43
N VAL A 71 -17.79 2.80 -10.60
CA VAL A 71 -16.39 2.59 -11.01
C VAL A 71 -16.31 1.51 -12.11
N GLU A 72 -16.99 0.38 -11.94
CA GLU A 72 -17.01 -0.68 -12.96
C GLU A 72 -17.53 -0.19 -14.32
N ARG A 73 -18.63 0.58 -14.33
CA ARG A 73 -19.18 1.17 -15.56
C ARG A 73 -18.22 2.16 -16.20
N TYR A 74 -17.60 3.02 -15.40
CA TYR A 74 -16.61 3.97 -15.89
C TYR A 74 -15.44 3.26 -16.56
N ILE A 75 -14.90 2.21 -15.95
CA ILE A 75 -13.79 1.44 -16.52
C ILE A 75 -14.22 0.79 -17.84
N ALA A 76 -15.41 0.18 -17.90
CA ALA A 76 -15.92 -0.43 -19.13
C ALA A 76 -16.12 0.58 -20.28
N LEU A 77 -16.41 1.84 -19.96
CA LEU A 77 -16.56 2.92 -20.94
C LEU A 77 -15.22 3.47 -21.44
N GLN A 78 -14.23 3.60 -20.55
CA GLN A 78 -12.98 4.31 -20.84
C GLN A 78 -11.84 3.38 -21.26
N VAL A 79 -11.88 2.11 -20.86
CA VAL A 79 -10.82 1.15 -21.11
C VAL A 79 -11.31 0.16 -22.16
N ASN A 80 -10.65 0.15 -23.32
CA ASN A 80 -10.90 -0.82 -24.40
C ASN A 80 -10.29 -2.19 -24.05
N THR A 81 -10.70 -2.77 -22.94
CA THR A 81 -10.24 -4.07 -22.45
C THR A 81 -11.12 -5.20 -22.97
N VAL A 82 -10.47 -6.26 -23.47
CA VAL A 82 -11.11 -7.52 -23.92
C VAL A 82 -11.84 -8.24 -22.76
N THR A 83 -11.50 -7.91 -21.50
CA THR A 83 -12.04 -8.56 -20.30
C THR A 83 -12.40 -7.52 -19.23
N LYS A 84 -13.60 -7.64 -18.62
CA LYS A 84 -14.06 -6.74 -17.54
C LYS A 84 -13.12 -6.85 -16.32
N PRO A 85 -12.49 -5.75 -15.86
CA PRO A 85 -11.63 -5.78 -14.68
C PRO A 85 -12.45 -5.88 -13.40
N LYS A 86 -11.87 -6.56 -12.39
CA LYS A 86 -12.47 -6.75 -11.07
C LYS A 86 -12.06 -5.61 -10.15
N VAL A 87 -13.05 -4.89 -9.61
CA VAL A 87 -12.87 -3.82 -8.62
C VAL A 87 -12.92 -4.45 -7.22
N TYR A 88 -11.99 -4.08 -6.34
CA TYR A 88 -11.85 -4.60 -4.97
C TYR A 88 -12.11 -3.51 -3.94
#